data_AF-A0AAU4VF48-F1
#
_entry.id   AF-A0AAU4VF48-F1
#
_cell.length_a   1.000
_cell.length_b   1.000
_cell.length_c   1.000
_cell.angle_alpha   90.00
_cell.angle_beta   90.00
_cell.angle_gamma   90.00
#
_symmetry.space_group_name_H-M   'P 1'
#
loop_
_entity.id
_entity.type
_entity.pdbx_description
1 polymer ?
#
loop_
_entity_poly.entity_id
_entity_poly.type
_entity_poly.pdbx_seq_one_letter_code
_entity_poly.pdbx_strand_id
1 'polypeptide(L)'
;MDSIYRSTAGREHIRRWCTDRLDAWPVPHERATMTVNGAQTHLMSAGSGPTTVVFVPGTNFNAAASLPLATALVAADHRLVLPDVPGQPGLSSGERGISGGNLSWYGTWLSEVLDAAAATGPVVVIGHSFGADTFLPPRRLAPAARTMLGTDLHVIPDAGHLVIEEHPGRLAALV
;
A
#
# COMPACT_ATOMS: atom_id res chain seq x y z
N MET A 1 -23.96 -10.12 -2.00
CA MET A 1 -22.68 -9.40 -2.00
C MET A 1 -21.68 -10.24 -2.74
N ASP A 2 -21.21 -9.78 -3.89
CA ASP A 2 -20.13 -10.44 -4.59
C ASP A 2 -18.83 -10.15 -3.82
N SER A 3 -18.22 -11.18 -3.23
CA SER A 3 -17.05 -11.02 -2.35
C SER A 3 -15.88 -11.83 -2.86
N ILE A 4 -14.67 -11.29 -2.69
CA ILE A 4 -13.41 -12.00 -2.98
C ILE A 4 -13.26 -13.27 -2.16
N TYR A 5 -13.87 -13.32 -0.97
CA TYR A 5 -13.84 -14.46 -0.07
C TYR A 5 -14.90 -15.50 -0.43
N ARG A 6 -14.51 -16.77 -0.41
CA ARG A 6 -15.42 -17.90 -0.69
C ARG A 6 -16.48 -18.11 0.39
N SER A 7 -16.23 -17.65 1.61
CA SER A 7 -17.15 -17.74 2.74
C SER A 7 -16.86 -16.66 3.78
N THR A 8 -17.85 -16.37 4.63
CA THR A 8 -17.70 -15.49 5.79
C THR A 8 -16.61 -16.00 6.73
N ALA A 9 -16.57 -17.31 7.00
CA ALA A 9 -15.53 -17.90 7.84
C ALA A 9 -14.12 -17.71 7.28
N GLY A 10 -13.95 -17.84 5.96
CA GLY A 10 -12.67 -17.57 5.30
C GLY A 10 -12.26 -16.10 5.41
N ARG A 11 -13.22 -15.17 5.26
CA ARG A 11 -12.97 -13.74 5.50
C ARG A 11 -12.49 -13.48 6.91
N GLU A 12 -13.20 -13.97 7.92
CA GLU A 12 -12.84 -13.73 9.33
C GLU A 12 -11.50 -14.38 9.69
N HIS A 13 -11.16 -15.52 9.09
CA HIS A 13 -9.85 -16.15 9.26
C HIS A 13 -8.70 -15.27 8.74
N ILE A 14 -8.84 -14.73 7.52
CA ILE A 14 -7.85 -13.82 6.94
C ILE A 14 -7.75 -12.53 7.75
N ARG A 15 -8.88 -11.94 8.15
CA ARG A 15 -8.89 -10.72 8.98
C ARG A 15 -8.17 -10.94 10.30
N ARG A 16 -8.43 -12.07 10.97
CA ARG A 16 -7.75 -12.44 12.22
C ARG A 16 -6.24 -12.60 12.00
N TRP A 17 -5.83 -13.30 10.94
CA TRP A 17 -4.41 -13.42 10.61
C TRP A 17 -3.76 -12.05 10.42
N CYS A 18 -4.42 -11.10 9.74
CA CYS A 18 -3.93 -9.75 9.58
C CYS A 18 -3.81 -9.01 10.91
N THR A 19 -4.86 -9.05 11.75
CA THR A 19 -4.84 -8.35 13.05
C THR A 19 -3.80 -8.94 13.98
N ASP A 20 -3.70 -10.27 14.09
CA ASP A 20 -2.74 -10.95 14.97
C ASP A 20 -1.30 -10.61 14.59
N ARG A 21 -0.99 -10.53 13.28
CA ARG A 21 0.35 -10.14 12.80
C ARG A 21 0.66 -8.68 13.08
N LEU A 22 -0.30 -7.78 12.88
CA LEU A 22 -0.12 -6.35 13.16
C LEU A 22 0.03 -6.13 14.68
N ASP A 23 -0.79 -6.75 15.50
CA ASP A 23 -0.72 -6.65 16.97
C ASP A 23 0.61 -7.19 17.53
N ALA A 24 1.18 -8.22 16.89
CA ALA A 24 2.48 -8.78 17.24
C ALA A 24 3.68 -8.00 16.67
N TRP A 25 3.47 -7.02 15.79
CA TRP A 25 4.54 -6.24 15.19
C TRP A 25 5.12 -5.24 16.21
N PRO A 26 6.44 -5.29 16.53
CA PRO A 26 7.00 -4.51 17.63
C PRO A 26 7.19 -3.02 17.34
N VAL A 27 7.06 -2.59 16.09
CA VAL A 27 7.19 -1.17 15.72
C VAL A 27 5.91 -0.44 16.10
N PRO A 28 5.97 0.69 16.83
CA PRO A 28 4.78 1.49 17.13
C PRO A 28 4.06 1.91 15.85
N HIS A 29 2.78 1.59 15.78
CA HIS A 29 1.97 1.84 14.60
C HIS A 29 0.52 2.12 14.99
N GLU A 30 -0.17 2.82 14.10
CA GLU A 30 -1.58 3.13 14.20
C GLU A 30 -2.34 2.43 13.07
N ARG A 31 -3.60 2.08 13.34
CA ARG A 31 -4.50 1.51 12.35
C ARG A 31 -5.78 2.32 12.33
N ALA A 32 -6.21 2.67 11.13
CA ALA A 32 -7.47 3.35 10.89
C ALA A 32 -8.27 2.59 9.83
N THR A 33 -9.59 2.74 9.85
CA THR A 33 -10.44 2.33 8.75
C THR A 33 -11.33 3.49 8.39
N MET A 34 -11.39 3.82 7.10
CA MET A 34 -12.17 4.95 6.60
C MET A 34 -12.72 4.67 5.20
N THR A 35 -13.74 5.41 4.81
CA THR A 35 -14.27 5.36 3.45
C THR A 35 -13.38 6.19 2.52
N VAL A 36 -12.85 5.56 1.48
CA VAL A 36 -12.01 6.19 0.44
C VAL A 36 -12.60 5.79 -0.92
N ASN A 37 -12.98 6.76 -1.74
CA ASN A 37 -13.65 6.59 -3.03
C ASN A 37 -14.81 5.57 -2.97
N GLY A 38 -15.61 5.67 -1.91
CA GLY A 38 -16.75 4.78 -1.65
C GLY A 38 -16.41 3.39 -1.09
N ALA A 39 -15.13 3.07 -0.88
CA ALA A 39 -14.67 1.79 -0.33
C ALA A 39 -14.15 1.93 1.10
N GLN A 40 -14.58 1.03 1.99
CA GLN A 40 -13.92 0.86 3.29
C GLN A 40 -12.46 0.44 3.08
N THR A 41 -11.55 1.28 3.54
CA THR A 41 -10.10 1.14 3.36
C THR A 41 -9.42 1.16 4.73
N HIS A 42 -8.67 0.12 5.02
CA HIS A 42 -7.78 0.05 6.17
C HIS A 42 -6.44 0.71 5.83
N LEU A 43 -5.96 1.58 6.72
CA LEU A 43 -4.65 2.21 6.66
C LEU A 43 -3.86 1.81 7.90
N MET A 44 -2.61 1.39 7.70
CA MET A 44 -1.62 1.28 8.78
C MET A 44 -0.58 2.39 8.62
N SER A 45 -0.28 3.10 9.70
CA SER A 45 0.74 4.15 9.72
C SER A 45 1.79 3.83 10.78
N ALA A 46 3.06 4.11 10.48
CA ALA A 46 4.16 3.88 11.43
C ALA A 46 5.31 4.87 11.19
N GLY A 47 6.10 5.16 12.22
CA GLY A 47 7.21 6.13 12.14
C GLY A 47 6.74 7.58 12.00
N SER A 48 7.70 8.50 12.10
CA SER A 48 7.44 9.96 12.13
C SER A 48 8.49 10.76 11.35
N GLY A 49 9.21 10.11 10.45
CA GLY A 49 10.26 10.72 9.66
C GLY A 49 9.76 11.83 8.74
N PRO A 50 10.65 12.71 8.25
CA PRO A 50 10.29 13.88 7.45
C PRO A 50 9.73 13.54 6.06
N THR A 51 10.13 12.40 5.50
CA THR A 51 9.59 11.86 4.23
C THR A 51 8.46 10.88 4.54
N THR A 52 7.29 11.10 3.94
CA THR A 52 6.17 10.15 3.99
C THR A 52 6.29 9.16 2.83
N VAL A 53 6.35 7.88 3.14
CA VAL A 53 6.31 6.78 2.17
C VAL A 53 4.90 6.19 2.16
N VAL A 54 4.24 6.21 1.01
CA VAL A 54 2.99 5.48 0.80
C VAL A 54 3.29 4.20 0.03
N PHE A 55 3.23 3.06 0.72
CA PHE A 55 3.47 1.75 0.11
C PHE A 55 2.15 1.09 -0.30
N VAL A 56 1.92 0.93 -1.60
CA VAL A 56 0.73 0.30 -2.18
C VAL A 56 1.03 -1.17 -2.52
N PRO A 57 0.49 -2.14 -1.75
CA PRO A 57 0.77 -3.56 -1.95
C PRO A 57 0.22 -4.11 -3.27
N GLY A 58 0.80 -5.23 -3.70
CA GLY A 58 0.35 -5.99 -4.85
C GLY A 58 -0.80 -6.96 -4.55
N THR A 59 -1.22 -7.72 -5.56
CA THR A 59 -2.29 -8.72 -5.44
C THR A 59 -1.98 -9.71 -4.33
N ASN A 60 -2.98 -10.03 -3.50
CA ASN A 60 -2.86 -10.90 -2.32
C ASN A 60 -1.93 -10.41 -1.20
N PHE A 61 -1.36 -9.21 -1.31
CA PHE A 61 -0.62 -8.57 -0.22
C PHE A 61 -1.49 -7.50 0.47
N ASN A 62 -1.08 -7.14 1.69
CA ASN A 62 -1.70 -6.15 2.57
C ASN A 62 -0.65 -5.64 3.57
N ALA A 63 -1.05 -4.76 4.49
CA ALA A 63 -0.16 -4.23 5.53
C ALA A 63 0.51 -5.35 6.35
N ALA A 64 -0.25 -6.35 6.79
CA ALA A 64 0.24 -7.45 7.63
C ALA A 64 1.22 -8.40 6.91
N ALA A 65 1.15 -8.45 5.58
CA ALA A 65 2.07 -9.20 4.71
C ALA A 65 3.31 -8.39 4.30
N SER A 66 3.42 -7.12 4.71
CA SER A 66 4.49 -6.21 4.26
C SER A 66 5.38 -5.72 5.40
N LEU A 67 5.33 -6.39 6.57
CA LEU A 67 5.97 -5.93 7.80
C LEU A 67 7.51 -5.82 7.72
N PRO A 68 8.25 -6.71 7.01
CA PRO A 68 9.71 -6.54 6.92
C PRO A 68 10.10 -5.26 6.20
N LEU A 69 9.46 -4.94 5.08
CA LEU A 69 9.64 -3.65 4.40
C LEU A 69 9.19 -2.48 5.28
N ALA A 70 8.04 -2.59 5.93
CA ALA A 70 7.55 -1.55 6.83
C ALA A 70 8.55 -1.25 7.95
N THR A 71 9.15 -2.30 8.53
CA THR A 71 10.18 -2.19 9.58
C THR A 71 11.42 -1.50 9.04
N ALA A 72 11.88 -1.87 7.84
CA ALA A 72 13.06 -1.26 7.22
C ALA A 72 12.85 0.23 6.91
N LEU A 73 11.66 0.62 6.41
CA LEU A 73 11.34 2.01 6.11
C LEU A 73 11.25 2.87 7.38
N VAL A 74 10.64 2.36 8.45
CA VAL A 74 10.59 3.09 9.73
C VAL A 74 12.00 3.20 10.34
N ALA A 75 12.81 2.14 10.26
CA ALA A 75 14.19 2.15 10.74
C ALA A 75 15.09 3.11 9.94
N ALA A 76 14.74 3.41 8.68
CA ALA A 76 15.39 4.40 7.83
C ALA A 76 14.88 5.84 8.07
N ASP A 77 14.17 6.08 9.17
CA ASP A 77 13.62 7.39 9.55
C ASP A 77 12.62 7.95 8.52
N HIS A 78 11.68 7.10 8.09
CA HIS A 78 10.53 7.52 7.29
C HIS A 78 9.23 7.41 8.07
N ARG A 79 8.25 8.25 7.69
CA ARG A 79 6.84 8.04 8.06
C ARG A 79 6.21 7.15 7.01
N LEU A 80 5.69 6.00 7.40
CA LEU A 80 5.03 5.05 6.50
C LEU A 80 3.51 5.18 6.59
N VAL A 81 2.84 5.11 5.44
CA VAL A 81 1.40 4.88 5.31
C VAL A 81 1.18 3.70 4.36
N LEU A 82 0.43 2.70 4.81
CA LEU A 82 0.26 1.42 4.11
C LEU A 82 -1.23 1.08 4.00
N PRO A 83 -1.88 1.42 2.86
CA PRO A 83 -3.25 1.03 2.60
C PRO A 83 -3.39 -0.45 2.21
N ASP A 84 -4.42 -1.10 2.73
CA ASP A 84 -4.91 -2.36 2.16
C ASP A 84 -5.79 -2.03 0.94
N VAL A 85 -5.44 -2.53 -0.25
CA VAL A 85 -6.18 -2.21 -1.48
C VAL A 85 -7.57 -2.88 -1.48
N PRO A 86 -8.68 -2.14 -1.69
CA PRO A 86 -10.01 -2.73 -1.82
C PRO A 86 -10.09 -3.78 -2.93
N GLY A 87 -10.81 -4.86 -2.67
CA GLY A 87 -10.86 -6.02 -3.56
C GLY A 87 -9.64 -6.94 -3.46
N GLN A 88 -8.74 -6.73 -2.50
CA GLN A 88 -7.67 -7.67 -2.14
C GLN A 88 -7.90 -8.28 -0.74
N PRO A 89 -7.36 -9.48 -0.46
CA PRO A 89 -7.40 -10.07 0.87
C PRO A 89 -6.71 -9.19 1.91
N GLY A 90 -7.40 -8.88 3.01
CA GLY A 90 -6.91 -7.95 4.03
C GLY A 90 -8.04 -7.38 4.89
N LEU A 91 -7.78 -6.20 5.46
CA LEU A 91 -8.68 -5.53 6.38
C LEU A 91 -9.61 -4.50 5.70
N SER A 92 -9.32 -4.12 4.45
CA SER A 92 -10.20 -3.33 3.57
C SER A 92 -11.41 -4.11 3.04
N SER A 93 -12.29 -3.42 2.31
CA SER A 93 -13.44 -4.02 1.64
C SER A 93 -13.01 -5.17 0.73
N GLY A 94 -13.64 -6.33 0.93
CA GLY A 94 -13.50 -7.50 0.06
C GLY A 94 -14.61 -7.62 -0.98
N GLU A 95 -15.32 -6.53 -1.27
CA GLU A 95 -16.36 -6.49 -2.31
C GLU A 95 -15.72 -6.59 -3.70
N ARG A 96 -16.21 -7.52 -4.53
CA ARG A 96 -15.80 -7.60 -5.93
C ARG A 96 -16.47 -6.48 -6.71
N GLY A 97 -15.75 -5.96 -7.70
CA GLY A 97 -16.33 -5.02 -8.65
C GLY A 97 -16.55 -3.62 -8.12
N ILE A 98 -16.08 -3.27 -6.91
CA ILE A 98 -16.15 -1.90 -6.38
C ILE A 98 -15.48 -0.88 -7.31
N SER A 99 -14.41 -1.29 -7.99
CA SER A 99 -13.74 -0.50 -9.01
C SER A 99 -14.38 -0.60 -10.39
N GLY A 100 -15.33 -1.51 -10.61
CA GLY A 100 -15.89 -1.82 -11.92
C GLY A 100 -14.85 -2.28 -12.96
N GLY A 101 -13.66 -2.72 -12.52
CA GLY A 101 -12.52 -2.99 -13.41
C GLY A 101 -11.86 -1.72 -13.99
N ASN A 102 -12.17 -0.55 -13.43
CA ASN A 102 -11.72 0.73 -13.95
C ASN A 102 -10.44 1.22 -13.27
N LEU A 103 -9.37 1.42 -14.06
CA LEU A 103 -8.10 1.99 -13.59
C LEU A 103 -8.25 3.41 -13.05
N SER A 104 -9.19 4.22 -13.57
CA SER A 104 -9.40 5.57 -13.06
C SER A 104 -9.95 5.57 -11.63
N TRP A 105 -10.73 4.56 -11.27
CA TRP A 105 -11.22 4.40 -9.90
C TRP A 105 -10.07 4.19 -8.92
N TYR A 106 -9.09 3.35 -9.28
CA TYR A 106 -7.88 3.14 -8.48
C TYR A 106 -7.03 4.40 -8.38
N GLY A 107 -6.93 5.19 -9.46
CA GLY A 107 -6.26 6.49 -9.44
C GLY A 107 -6.91 7.47 -8.46
N THR A 108 -8.23 7.61 -8.49
CA THR A 108 -8.98 8.45 -7.54
C THR A 108 -8.84 7.94 -6.10
N TRP A 109 -8.96 6.63 -5.89
CA TRP A 109 -8.75 6.02 -4.59
C TRP A 109 -7.36 6.33 -4.02
N LEU A 110 -6.29 6.20 -4.82
CA LEU A 110 -4.94 6.50 -4.35
C LEU A 110 -4.76 8.00 -4.06
N SER A 111 -5.36 8.88 -4.87
CA SER A 111 -5.35 10.32 -4.60
C SER A 111 -5.95 10.62 -3.23
N GLU A 112 -7.11 10.04 -2.92
CA GLU A 112 -7.77 10.23 -1.63
C GLU A 112 -6.99 9.59 -0.47
N VAL A 113 -6.28 8.47 -0.69
CA VAL A 113 -5.35 7.91 0.31
C VAL A 113 -4.19 8.88 0.58
N LEU A 114 -3.63 9.51 -0.46
CA LEU A 114 -2.55 10.49 -0.33
C LEU A 114 -3.03 11.73 0.44
N ASP A 115 -4.25 12.19 0.17
CA ASP A 115 -4.88 13.28 0.92
C ASP A 115 -5.09 12.90 2.39
N ALA A 116 -5.59 11.68 2.66
CA ALA A 116 -5.77 11.15 4.02
C ALA A 116 -4.44 10.93 4.77
N ALA A 117 -3.34 10.66 4.06
CA ALA A 117 -2.02 10.56 4.65
C ALA A 117 -1.54 11.91 5.23
N ALA A 118 -2.12 13.04 4.80
CA ALA A 118 -1.89 14.38 5.35
C ALA A 118 -0.40 14.73 5.52
N ALA A 119 0.43 14.37 4.54
CA ALA A 119 1.86 14.60 4.60
C ALA A 119 2.18 16.10 4.46
N THR A 120 2.94 16.66 5.39
CA THR A 120 3.43 18.04 5.35
C THR A 120 4.80 18.19 4.69
N GLY A 121 5.43 17.07 4.31
CA GLY A 121 6.76 16.97 3.72
C GLY A 121 6.77 16.17 2.41
N PRO A 122 7.95 15.79 1.89
CA PRO A 122 8.07 14.98 0.67
C PRO A 122 7.28 13.68 0.77
N VAL A 123 6.62 13.30 -0.33
CA VAL A 123 5.87 12.05 -0.45
C VAL A 123 6.50 11.16 -1.50
N VAL A 124 6.85 9.93 -1.12
CA VAL A 124 7.32 8.88 -2.02
C VAL A 124 6.26 7.79 -2.08
N VAL A 125 5.80 7.44 -3.29
CA VAL A 125 4.85 6.34 -3.49
C VAL A 125 5.59 5.14 -4.04
N ILE A 126 5.50 4.01 -3.34
CA ILE A 126 6.08 2.73 -3.76
C ILE A 126 4.93 1.78 -4.10
N GLY A 127 4.85 1.37 -5.36
CA GLY A 127 3.92 0.32 -5.80
C GLY A 127 4.64 -1.02 -5.92
N HIS A 128 4.03 -2.10 -5.41
CA HIS A 128 4.55 -3.47 -5.56
C HIS A 128 3.65 -4.30 -6.49
N SER A 129 4.21 -4.94 -7.53
CA SER A 129 3.48 -5.82 -8.45
C SER A 129 2.20 -5.15 -8.99
N PHE A 130 1.00 -5.67 -8.71
CA PHE A 130 -0.28 -5.02 -9.05
C PHE A 130 -0.38 -3.56 -8.58
N GLY A 131 0.22 -3.23 -7.42
CA GLY A 131 0.36 -1.87 -6.93
C GLY A 131 1.15 -0.98 -7.88
N ALA A 132 2.20 -1.51 -8.51
CA ALA A 132 2.96 -0.80 -9.54
C ALA A 132 2.18 -0.73 -10.86
N ASP A 133 1.66 -1.86 -11.36
CA ASP A 133 1.01 -1.90 -12.67
C ASP A 133 -0.29 -1.09 -12.74
N THR A 134 -1.06 -1.08 -11.65
CA THR A 134 -2.37 -0.41 -11.58
C THR A 134 -2.23 1.08 -11.28
N PHE A 135 -1.36 1.42 -10.31
CA PHE A 135 -1.29 2.78 -9.79
C PHE A 135 -0.08 3.55 -10.31
N LEU A 136 1.04 2.86 -10.59
CA LEU A 136 2.29 3.46 -11.02
C LEU A 136 2.81 2.99 -12.40
N PRO A 137 1.96 2.83 -13.45
CA PRO A 137 2.40 2.24 -14.73
C PRO A 137 3.54 3.06 -15.37
N PRO A 138 4.77 2.51 -15.49
CA PRO A 138 5.94 3.32 -15.78
C PRO A 138 5.88 4.10 -17.09
N ARG A 139 5.28 3.48 -18.12
CA ARG A 139 5.13 4.12 -19.44
C ARG A 139 4.27 5.38 -19.42
N ARG A 140 3.29 5.46 -18.50
CA ARG A 140 2.40 6.62 -18.38
C ARG A 140 2.94 7.64 -17.38
N LEU A 141 3.53 7.15 -16.28
CA LEU A 141 3.96 8.01 -15.18
C LEU A 141 5.35 8.60 -15.35
N ALA A 142 6.30 7.92 -15.99
CA ALA A 142 7.65 8.48 -16.13
C ALA A 142 7.68 9.85 -16.84
N PRO A 143 6.93 10.08 -17.93
CA PRO A 143 6.87 11.42 -18.55
C PRO A 143 6.21 12.45 -17.62
N ALA A 144 5.10 12.09 -16.97
CA ALA A 144 4.34 13.00 -16.10
C ALA A 144 5.10 13.35 -14.81
N ALA A 145 5.77 12.38 -14.18
CA ALA A 145 6.60 12.60 -13.00
C ALA A 145 7.74 13.58 -13.31
N ARG A 146 8.39 13.43 -14.46
CA ARG A 146 9.44 14.35 -14.90
C ARG A 146 8.91 15.75 -15.20
N THR A 147 7.83 15.87 -15.96
CA THR A 147 7.33 17.17 -16.42
C THR A 147 6.57 17.95 -15.35
N MET A 148 5.85 17.27 -14.47
CA MET A 148 4.97 17.91 -13.48
C MET A 148 5.61 17.99 -12.09
N LEU A 149 6.41 16.99 -11.70
CA LEU A 149 6.97 16.88 -10.35
C LEU A 149 8.48 17.06 -10.31
N GLY A 150 9.15 17.16 -11.47
CA GLY A 150 10.61 17.28 -11.54
C GLY A 150 11.36 16.07 -10.97
N THR A 151 10.70 14.91 -10.86
CA THR A 151 11.29 13.69 -10.30
C THR A 151 11.36 12.57 -11.32
N ASP A 152 12.36 11.69 -11.16
CA ASP A 152 12.46 10.45 -11.93
C ASP A 152 11.60 9.35 -11.31
N LEU A 153 11.00 8.51 -12.17
CA LEU A 153 10.39 7.25 -11.75
C LEU A 153 11.48 6.18 -11.68
N HIS A 154 11.66 5.59 -10.51
CA HIS A 154 12.57 4.47 -10.31
C HIS A 154 11.82 3.13 -10.44
N VAL A 155 12.23 2.30 -11.39
CA VAL A 155 11.75 0.91 -11.53
C VAL A 155 12.90 -0.01 -11.17
N ILE A 156 12.66 -0.95 -10.25
CA ILE A 156 13.64 -1.97 -9.86
C ILE A 156 13.36 -3.21 -10.72
N PRO A 157 14.19 -3.50 -11.74
CA PRO A 157 14.00 -4.69 -12.56
C PRO A 157 14.24 -5.94 -11.72
N ASP A 158 13.59 -7.04 -12.10
CA ASP A 158 13.84 -8.38 -11.54
C ASP A 158 13.70 -8.50 -10.02
N ALA A 159 12.92 -7.60 -9.40
CA ALA A 159 12.69 -7.63 -7.96
C ALA A 159 12.05 -8.95 -7.49
N GLY A 160 11.28 -9.63 -8.34
CA GLY A 160 10.48 -10.79 -7.93
C GLY A 160 9.32 -10.39 -7.01
N HIS A 161 8.45 -11.33 -6.66
CA HIS A 161 7.24 -11.05 -5.87
C HIS A 161 7.50 -10.96 -4.35
N LEU A 162 8.69 -11.35 -3.89
CA LEU A 162 9.05 -11.43 -2.47
C LEU A 162 10.15 -10.42 -2.09
N VAL A 163 10.48 -9.45 -2.95
CA VAL A 163 11.51 -8.44 -2.67
C VAL A 163 11.31 -7.71 -1.34
N ILE A 164 10.05 -7.51 -0.95
CA ILE A 164 9.67 -6.83 0.30
C ILE A 164 9.97 -7.66 1.55
N GLU A 165 10.17 -8.98 1.38
CA GLU A 165 10.57 -9.94 2.41
C GLU A 165 12.07 -10.23 2.34
N GLU A 166 12.59 -10.51 1.13
CA GLU A 166 13.96 -10.96 0.91
C GLU A 166 14.98 -9.82 0.99
N HIS A 167 14.60 -8.61 0.53
CA HIS A 167 15.49 -7.46 0.41
C HIS A 167 14.87 -6.12 0.89
N PRO A 168 14.20 -6.06 2.06
CA PRO A 168 13.51 -4.86 2.53
C PRO A 168 14.44 -3.65 2.74
N GLY A 169 15.65 -3.87 3.25
CA GLY A 169 16.62 -2.79 3.46
C GLY A 169 17.12 -2.17 2.14
N ARG A 170 17.18 -2.95 1.06
CA ARG A 170 17.55 -2.45 -0.27
C ARG A 170 16.47 -1.54 -0.84
N LEU A 171 15.20 -1.84 -0.58
CA LEU A 171 14.08 -1.00 -0.99
C LEU A 171 14.03 0.29 -0.18
N ALA A 172 14.24 0.21 1.14
CA ALA A 172 14.25 1.38 2.01
C ALA A 172 15.36 2.38 1.64
N ALA A 173 16.53 1.89 1.22
CA ALA A 173 17.65 2.74 0.79
C ALA A 173 17.44 3.51 -0.53
N LEU A 174 16.30 3.35 -1.20
CA LEU A 174 15.95 4.05 -2.44
C LEU A 174 15.03 5.27 -2.22
N VAL A 175 14.61 5.49 -0.98
CA VAL A 175 13.77 6.62 -0.53
C VAL A 175 14.67 7.71 0.06
#